data_AF-F0Z6U5-F1
#
_entry.id   AF-F0Z6U5-F1
#
_cell.length_a   1.000
_cell.length_b   1.000
_cell.length_c   1.000
_cell.angle_alpha   90.00
_cell.angle_beta   90.00
_cell.angle_gamma   90.00
#
_symmetry.space_group_name_H-M   'P 1'
#
loop_
_entity.id
_entity.type
_entity.pdbx_description
1 polymer ?
#
loop_
_entity_poly.entity_id
_entity_poly.type
_entity_poly.pdbx_seq_one_letter_code
_entity_poly.pdbx_strand_id
1 'polypeptide(L)'
;MPNFDQVLHDGDLPNSITFLEFTRFNKKLSPNSIPSSVKRLWLGDFYDHPLCNLPQNLEVLELGFYFSCEIRENDIPPSVTKIIIYPDYPHPIPPPLLKIIEFFD
;
A
#
# COMPACT_ATOMS: atom_id res chain seq x y z
N MET A 1 5.81 -11.75 3.37
CA MET A 1 6.56 -12.71 2.53
C MET A 1 8.04 -12.29 2.44
N PRO A 2 8.96 -13.02 3.10
CA PRO A 2 10.38 -12.65 3.07
C PRO A 2 10.95 -12.85 1.66
N ASN A 3 11.56 -11.80 1.09
CA ASN A 3 12.22 -11.77 -0.23
C ASN A 3 11.32 -11.94 -1.48
N PHE A 4 10.01 -11.73 -1.39
CA PHE A 4 9.16 -11.72 -2.58
C PHE A 4 9.32 -10.40 -3.36
N ASP A 5 10.00 -10.44 -4.51
CA ASP A 5 10.21 -9.30 -5.41
C ASP A 5 9.84 -9.65 -6.87
N GLN A 6 8.67 -10.25 -7.06
CA GLN A 6 8.14 -10.63 -8.38
C GLN A 6 6.85 -9.86 -8.66
N VAL A 7 6.52 -9.70 -9.94
CA VAL A 7 5.23 -9.10 -10.33
C VAL A 7 4.11 -10.02 -9.86
N LEU A 8 3.08 -9.45 -9.23
CA LEU A 8 1.86 -10.17 -8.88
C LEU A 8 0.86 -10.10 -10.03
N HIS A 9 0.29 -11.24 -10.35
CA HIS A 9 -0.79 -11.44 -11.30
C HIS A 9 -2.10 -11.78 -10.57
N ASP A 10 -3.23 -11.58 -11.25
CA ASP A 10 -4.53 -12.00 -10.76
C ASP A 10 -4.54 -13.53 -10.52
N GLY A 11 -5.02 -13.94 -9.34
CA GLY A 11 -5.02 -15.34 -8.91
C GLY A 11 -3.74 -15.86 -8.24
N ASP A 12 -2.66 -15.07 -8.18
CA ASP A 12 -1.41 -15.49 -7.49
C ASP A 12 -1.60 -15.59 -5.97
N LEU A 13 -2.52 -14.80 -5.42
CA LEU A 13 -2.80 -14.73 -3.99
C LEU A 13 -4.16 -15.38 -3.69
N PRO A 14 -4.30 -16.15 -2.60
CA PRO A 14 -5.59 -16.75 -2.24
C PRO A 14 -6.65 -15.68 -1.94
N ASN A 15 -7.85 -15.84 -2.48
CA ASN A 15 -8.97 -14.89 -2.30
C ASN A 15 -9.49 -14.75 -0.85
N SER A 16 -8.91 -15.49 0.11
CA SER A 16 -9.27 -15.43 1.53
C SER A 16 -8.30 -14.63 2.37
N ILE A 17 -7.18 -14.13 1.82
CA ILE A 17 -6.22 -13.36 2.60
C ILE A 17 -6.81 -12.01 3.00
N THR A 18 -6.68 -11.64 4.27
CA THR A 18 -7.19 -10.37 4.82
C THR A 18 -6.06 -9.44 5.25
N PHE A 19 -4.88 -9.98 5.53
CA PHE A 19 -3.65 -9.25 5.82
C PHE A 19 -2.59 -9.68 4.82
N LEU A 20 -1.96 -8.71 4.17
CA LEU A 20 -0.90 -8.95 3.21
C LEU A 20 0.30 -8.05 3.53
N GLU A 21 1.45 -8.68 3.65
CA GLU A 21 2.70 -8.03 4.00
C GLU A 21 3.82 -8.52 3.07
N PHE A 22 4.55 -7.57 2.51
CA PHE A 22 5.77 -7.81 1.76
C PHE A 22 6.99 -7.27 2.51
N THR A 23 8.10 -8.00 2.45
CA THR A 23 9.35 -7.57 3.12
C THR A 23 10.32 -6.88 2.14
N ARG A 24 10.39 -7.34 0.88
CA ARG A 24 11.29 -6.78 -0.15
C ARG A 24 10.60 -6.69 -1.52
N PHE A 25 9.39 -6.16 -1.54
CA PHE A 25 8.64 -6.00 -2.79
C PHE A 25 8.89 -4.62 -3.38
N ASN A 26 9.41 -4.58 -4.61
CA ASN A 26 9.62 -3.35 -5.35
C ASN A 26 9.15 -3.50 -6.80
N LYS A 27 7.87 -3.86 -6.97
CA LYS A 27 7.20 -4.00 -8.26
C LYS A 27 5.90 -3.22 -8.23
N LYS A 28 5.49 -2.67 -9.38
CA LYS A 28 4.17 -2.02 -9.50
C LYS A 28 3.06 -3.03 -9.24
N LEU A 29 2.00 -2.59 -8.58
CA LEU A 29 0.78 -3.38 -8.44
C LEU A 29 0.05 -3.43 -9.78
N SER A 30 -0.27 -4.63 -10.24
CA SER A 30 -1.14 -4.85 -11.40
C SER A 30 -2.61 -4.79 -10.98
N PRO A 31 -3.55 -4.43 -11.89
CA PRO A 31 -4.98 -4.54 -11.60
C PRO A 31 -5.34 -5.92 -11.05
N ASN A 32 -6.17 -5.96 -10.00
CA ASN A 32 -6.65 -7.18 -9.32
C ASN A 32 -5.56 -8.11 -8.74
N SER A 33 -4.28 -7.72 -8.77
CA SER A 33 -3.19 -8.56 -8.24
C SER A 33 -3.23 -8.74 -6.72
N ILE A 34 -3.82 -7.78 -6.01
CA ILE A 34 -4.13 -7.89 -4.58
C ILE A 34 -5.63 -8.22 -4.45
N PRO A 35 -6.01 -9.35 -3.83
CA PRO A 35 -7.40 -9.73 -3.66
C PRO A 35 -8.22 -8.67 -2.91
N SER A 36 -9.49 -8.50 -3.30
CA SER A 36 -10.42 -7.55 -2.66
C SER A 36 -10.78 -7.93 -1.22
N SER A 37 -10.39 -9.10 -0.74
CA SER A 37 -10.51 -9.53 0.66
C SER A 37 -9.48 -8.86 1.58
N VAL A 38 -8.38 -8.32 1.03
CA VAL A 38 -7.32 -7.68 1.81
C VAL A 38 -7.83 -6.41 2.47
N LYS A 39 -7.70 -6.36 3.80
CA LYS A 39 -8.07 -5.25 4.68
C LYS A 39 -6.87 -4.44 5.14
N ARG A 40 -5.71 -5.07 5.29
CA ARG A 40 -4.47 -4.39 5.67
C ARG A 40 -3.33 -4.82 4.75
N LEU A 41 -2.63 -3.84 4.19
CA LEU A 41 -1.58 -4.01 3.20
C LEU A 41 -0.32 -3.26 3.63
N TRP A 42 0.79 -3.98 3.78
CA TRP A 42 2.13 -3.41 3.87
C TRP A 42 2.96 -3.81 2.65
N LEU A 43 3.43 -2.83 1.89
CA LEU A 43 4.20 -3.05 0.64
C LEU A 43 5.70 -3.27 0.87
N GLY A 44 6.17 -3.15 2.11
CA GLY A 44 7.57 -3.31 2.49
C GLY A 44 8.41 -2.05 2.31
N ASP A 45 9.62 -2.06 2.86
CA ASP A 45 10.50 -0.89 2.92
C ASP A 45 10.94 -0.38 1.56
N PHE A 46 11.01 -1.26 0.56
CA PHE A 46 11.60 -0.97 -0.75
C PHE A 46 10.59 -0.61 -1.83
N TYR A 47 9.28 -0.57 -1.52
CA TYR A 47 8.28 -0.20 -2.50
C TYR A 47 8.36 1.31 -2.80
N ASP A 48 8.76 1.64 -4.03
CA ASP A 48 8.89 3.03 -4.48
C ASP A 48 8.21 3.22 -5.85
N HIS A 49 6.91 2.95 -5.89
CA HIS A 49 6.07 3.14 -7.08
C HIS A 49 4.80 3.91 -6.71
N PRO A 50 4.14 4.58 -7.67
CA PRO A 50 2.82 5.17 -7.44
C PRO A 50 1.80 4.17 -6.87
N LEU A 51 0.88 4.65 -6.04
CA LEU A 51 -0.15 3.84 -5.39
C LEU A 51 -1.33 3.58 -6.33
N CYS A 52 -1.13 2.82 -7.40
CA CYS A 52 -2.21 2.41 -8.28
C CYS A 52 -2.70 0.99 -7.95
N ASN A 53 -3.94 0.68 -8.32
CA ASN A 53 -4.54 -0.66 -8.23
C ASN A 53 -4.63 -1.24 -6.80
N LEU A 54 -4.82 -0.39 -5.78
CA LEU A 54 -5.11 -0.82 -4.42
C LEU A 54 -6.50 -1.52 -4.35
N PRO A 55 -6.67 -2.53 -3.48
CA PRO A 55 -7.94 -3.26 -3.38
C PRO A 55 -9.07 -2.38 -2.81
N GLN A 56 -10.27 -2.53 -3.36
CA GLN A 56 -11.42 -1.65 -3.07
C GLN A 56 -11.95 -1.71 -1.62
N ASN A 57 -11.59 -2.75 -0.86
CA ASN A 57 -12.00 -2.91 0.53
C ASN A 57 -10.84 -2.70 1.52
N LEU A 58 -9.71 -2.13 1.06
CA LEU A 58 -8.55 -1.86 1.90
C LEU A 58 -8.92 -0.86 3.00
N GLU A 59 -8.58 -1.17 4.25
CA GLU A 59 -8.87 -0.33 5.41
C GLU A 59 -7.58 0.34 5.92
N VAL A 60 -6.45 -0.37 5.90
CA VAL A 60 -5.16 0.09 6.39
C VAL A 60 -4.08 -0.10 5.33
N LEU A 61 -3.38 1.00 5.00
CA LEU A 61 -2.23 0.99 4.09
C LEU A 61 -0.96 1.42 4.85
N GLU A 62 0.08 0.61 4.76
CA GLU A 62 1.40 0.90 5.33
C GLU A 62 2.43 1.07 4.21
N LEU A 63 3.13 2.19 4.23
CA LEU A 63 4.19 2.54 3.29
C LEU A 63 5.54 2.47 4.01
N GLY A 64 6.48 1.77 3.37
CA GLY A 64 7.79 1.52 3.94
C GLY A 64 8.73 2.72 3.90
N PHE A 65 9.89 2.57 4.54
CA PHE A 65 10.85 3.65 4.76
C PHE A 65 11.34 4.35 3.47
N TYR A 66 11.53 3.62 2.36
CA TYR A 66 12.03 4.19 1.11
C TYR A 66 10.94 4.67 0.15
N PHE A 67 9.67 4.73 0.57
CA PHE A 67 8.59 5.21 -0.29
C PHE A 67 8.76 6.72 -0.58
N SER A 68 9.05 7.06 -1.84
CA SER A 68 9.32 8.44 -2.26
C SER A 68 8.35 8.96 -3.31
N CYS A 69 7.31 8.21 -3.66
CA CYS A 69 6.30 8.63 -4.63
C CYS A 69 5.24 9.55 -4.01
N GLU A 70 4.67 10.46 -4.79
CA GLU A 70 3.58 11.33 -4.35
C GLU A 70 2.30 10.52 -4.04
N ILE A 71 1.77 10.65 -2.83
CA ILE A 71 0.43 10.17 -2.44
C ILE A 71 -0.61 11.15 -2.99
N ARG A 72 -1.49 10.67 -3.87
CA ARG A 72 -2.61 11.44 -4.40
C ARG A 72 -3.91 10.93 -3.82
N GLU A 73 -4.85 11.85 -3.56
CA GLU A 73 -6.18 11.50 -3.04
C GLU A 73 -6.89 10.46 -3.90
N ASN A 74 -6.85 10.62 -5.23
CA ASN A 74 -7.54 9.73 -6.18
C ASN A 74 -6.92 8.32 -6.28
N ASP A 75 -5.70 8.14 -5.77
CA ASP A 75 -4.99 6.87 -5.77
C ASP A 75 -5.38 6.01 -4.56
N ILE A 76 -5.99 6.62 -3.53
CA ILE A 76 -6.38 5.96 -2.28
C ILE A 76 -7.86 5.53 -2.34
N PRO A 77 -8.19 4.23 -2.18
CA PRO A 77 -9.57 3.79 -2.11
C PRO A 77 -10.34 4.48 -0.96
N PRO A 78 -11.62 4.84 -1.14
CA PRO A 78 -12.41 5.52 -0.11
C PRO A 78 -12.65 4.66 1.15
N SER A 79 -12.39 3.35 1.08
CA SER A 79 -12.44 2.43 2.22
C SER A 79 -11.26 2.59 3.17
N VAL A 80 -10.16 3.23 2.75
CA VAL A 80 -8.95 3.39 3.56
C VAL A 80 -9.23 4.39 4.67
N THR A 81 -9.12 3.93 5.91
CA THR A 81 -9.35 4.73 7.11
C THR A 81 -8.05 5.11 7.82
N LYS A 82 -6.94 4.45 7.46
CA LYS A 82 -5.62 4.67 8.04
C LYS A 82 -4.51 4.44 7.03
N ILE A 83 -3.59 5.39 6.94
CA ILE A 83 -2.34 5.29 6.18
C ILE A 83 -1.19 5.53 7.15
N ILE A 84 -0.26 4.60 7.24
CA ILE A 84 0.94 4.74 8.08
C ILE A 84 2.13 5.00 7.18
N ILE A 85 2.87 6.08 7.47
CA ILE A 85 4.06 6.50 6.72
C ILE A 85 5.20 6.84 7.68
N TYR A 86 6.43 6.89 7.17
CA TYR A 86 7.55 7.37 7.96
C TYR A 86 7.62 8.91 8.00
N PRO A 87 8.15 9.53 9.09
CA PRO A 87 8.25 10.99 9.23
C PRO A 87 9.10 11.69 8.17
N ASP A 88 9.98 10.96 7.48
CA ASP A 88 10.88 11.46 6.43
C ASP A 88 10.29 11.38 5.02
N TYR A 89 9.00 11.02 4.89
CA TYR A 89 8.29 11.05 3.62
C TYR A 89 8.46 12.43 2.92
N PRO A 90 8.95 12.47 1.67
CA PRO A 90 9.53 13.70 1.11
C PRO A 90 8.52 14.67 0.51
N HIS A 91 7.23 14.30 0.45
CA HIS A 91 6.20 15.08 -0.24
C HIS A 91 5.12 15.58 0.73
N PRO A 92 4.43 16.69 0.38
CA PRO A 92 3.26 17.12 1.15
C PRO A 92 2.15 16.07 1.06
N ILE A 93 1.44 15.89 2.17
CA ILE A 93 0.23 15.06 2.20
C ILE A 93 -0.96 15.89 1.69
N PRO A 94 -1.79 15.38 0.76
CA PRO A 94 -3.01 16.03 0.35
C PRO A 94 -3.91 16.36 1.56
N PRO A 95 -4.48 17.58 1.67
CA PRO A 95 -5.28 17.97 2.83
C PRO A 95 -6.41 16.98 3.22
N PRO A 96 -7.14 16.34 2.28
CA PRO A 96 -8.17 15.36 2.61
C PRO A 96 -7.65 14.10 3.32
N LEU A 97 -6.38 13.76 3.13
CA LEU A 97 -5.75 12.57 3.71
C LEU A 97 -5.13 12.82 5.08
N LEU A 98 -4.87 14.08 5.47
CA LEU A 98 -4.23 14.43 6.74
C LEU A 98 -4.90 13.80 7.97
N LYS A 99 -6.23 13.64 7.94
CA LYS A 99 -7.02 13.04 9.04
C LYS A 99 -6.85 11.53 9.19
N ILE A 100 -6.31 10.85 8.18
CA ILE A 100 -6.09 9.39 8.18
C ILE A 100 -4.60 9.02 8.12
N ILE A 101 -3.69 10.00 8.14
CA ILE A 101 -2.25 9.75 8.26
C ILE A 101 -1.89 9.50 9.72
N GLU A 102 -1.13 8.44 9.95
CA GLU A 102 -0.34 8.24 11.16
C GLU A 102 1.14 8.08 10.79
N PHE A 103 2.03 8.44 11.70
CA PHE A 103 3.46 8.24 11.51
C PHE A 103 3.93 7.01 12.28
N PHE A 104 4.91 6.28 11.74
CA PHE A 104 5.60 5.25 12.53
C PHE A 104 6.29 5.88 13.75
N ASP A 105 6.14 5.22 14.89
CA ASP A 105 6.81 5.57 16.16
C ASP A 105 8.32 5.24 16.16
#